data_AF-A0A944U3K6-F1
#
_entry.id   AF-A0A944U3K6-F1
#
_cell.length_a   1.000
_cell.length_b   1.000
_cell.length_c   1.000
_cell.angle_alpha   90.00
_cell.angle_beta   90.00
_cell.angle_gamma   90.00
#
_symmetry.space_group_name_H-M   'P 1'
#
loop_
_entity.id
_entity.type
_entity.pdbx_description
1 polymer ?
#
loop_
_entity_poly.entity_id
_entity_poly.type
_entity_poly.pdbx_seq_one_letter_code
_entity_poly.pdbx_strand_id
1 'polypeptide(L)'
;MKIFLVSLFASALMLLIGEVHGDPLTYKVAGGKVSIVHCDKKASGELVIPSSYAEKPVTSIERNAFNSCSRLTAVRIPDSVTRIGDRAFRYCSQLTSVTIGNSVTSIEGWTFDYCGNLTSVILPESVTSIGKKAFAHCSGLTSVILPENVTRIGDLAFYDCTELMSVTIPDNVTSIGSRAFEYCGLKSVVIGDSVTSIGWNAFVYCSRLESITFRGNAAKHFEQRFSTASDLVKVFINRGATGFSTTFGKFPVIIQEKINTFSKFAAPFSLNFESKPGSTYLIESSHDLKKWGVIGEVQGNGSSVEFTDWREALFQRQYYRLKLLE
;
A
#
# COMPACT_ATOMS: atom_id res chain seq x y z
N MET A 1 -38.30 34.95 -18.09
CA MET A 1 -37.31 34.30 -18.98
C MET A 1 -35.99 35.04 -18.80
N LYS A 2 -35.12 34.55 -17.91
CA LYS A 2 -33.81 35.17 -17.64
C LYS A 2 -32.79 34.54 -18.58
N ILE A 3 -32.27 35.36 -19.49
CA ILE A 3 -31.21 35.00 -20.42
C ILE A 3 -29.90 34.94 -19.63
N PHE A 4 -29.26 33.76 -19.57
CA PHE A 4 -27.89 33.63 -19.11
C PHE A 4 -26.97 33.93 -20.29
N LEU A 5 -26.16 35.00 -20.17
CA LEU A 5 -25.04 35.21 -21.09
C LEU A 5 -23.96 34.18 -20.77
N VAL A 6 -23.75 33.26 -21.71
CA VAL A 6 -22.51 32.49 -21.84
C VAL A 6 -21.45 33.44 -22.40
N SER A 7 -20.45 33.79 -21.60
CA SER A 7 -19.30 34.56 -22.05
C SER A 7 -18.18 33.61 -22.45
N LEU A 8 -18.09 33.31 -23.75
CA LEU A 8 -16.92 32.71 -24.39
C LEU A 8 -15.74 33.71 -24.43
N PHE A 9 -14.55 33.22 -24.09
CA PHE A 9 -13.21 33.64 -24.51
C PHE A 9 -12.95 35.13 -24.84
N ALA A 10 -12.12 35.76 -23.99
CA ALA A 10 -11.17 36.77 -24.45
C ALA A 10 -9.75 36.20 -24.36
N SER A 11 -9.16 35.96 -25.52
CA SER A 11 -7.73 35.77 -25.70
C SER A 11 -6.99 37.00 -25.20
N ALA A 12 -6.21 36.84 -24.14
CA ALA A 12 -5.11 37.74 -23.85
C ALA A 12 -3.91 36.88 -23.47
N LEU A 13 -2.95 36.80 -24.38
CA LEU A 13 -1.56 36.47 -24.08
C LEU A 13 -1.02 37.56 -23.14
N MET A 14 -1.38 37.50 -21.86
CA MET A 14 -0.60 38.12 -20.80
C MET A 14 0.31 37.05 -20.23
N LEU A 15 1.62 37.32 -20.26
CA LEU A 15 2.57 36.77 -19.31
C LEU A 15 2.15 37.20 -17.89
N LEU A 16 1.10 36.60 -17.34
CA LEU A 16 0.73 36.75 -15.94
C LEU A 16 1.71 35.92 -15.13
N ILE A 17 2.84 36.54 -14.80
CA ILE A 17 3.69 36.13 -13.68
C ILE A 17 2.87 36.49 -12.43
N GLY A 18 1.99 35.60 -11.97
CA GLY A 18 1.07 35.92 -10.89
C GLY A 18 0.17 34.76 -10.49
N GLU A 19 -0.40 34.86 -9.29
CA GLU A 19 -1.47 33.98 -8.84
C GLU A 19 -2.78 34.40 -9.52
N VAL A 20 -3.51 33.42 -10.05
CA VAL A 20 -4.78 33.60 -10.73
C VAL A 20 -5.84 32.82 -9.99
N HIS A 21 -6.85 33.50 -9.48
CA HIS A 21 -7.95 32.89 -8.74
C HIS A 21 -8.97 32.29 -9.72
N GLY A 22 -9.12 30.96 -9.69
CA GLY A 22 -10.34 30.27 -10.12
C GLY A 22 -11.17 29.87 -8.90
N ASP A 23 -12.45 29.58 -9.12
CA ASP A 23 -13.32 29.00 -8.10
C ASP A 23 -13.34 27.46 -8.26
N PRO A 24 -12.85 26.65 -7.30
CA PRO A 24 -12.29 27.02 -5.99
C PRO A 24 -10.75 27.11 -5.94
N LEU A 25 -10.05 27.00 -7.07
CA LEU A 25 -8.60 26.83 -7.15
C LEU A 25 -7.85 28.09 -7.55
N THR A 26 -6.80 28.45 -6.82
CA THR A 26 -5.82 29.47 -7.25
C THR A 26 -4.63 28.81 -7.93
N TYR A 27 -4.27 29.35 -9.09
CA TYR A 27 -3.24 28.84 -9.98
C TYR A 27 -2.05 29.78 -10.03
N LYS A 28 -0.83 29.25 -10.20
CA LYS A 28 0.36 30.01 -10.57
C LYS A 28 0.82 29.53 -11.93
N VAL A 29 1.02 30.46 -12.86
CA VAL A 29 1.50 30.16 -14.22
C VAL A 29 2.96 30.57 -14.34
N ALA A 30 3.84 29.61 -14.63
CA ALA A 30 5.27 29.86 -14.80
C ALA A 30 5.90 28.84 -15.76
N GLY A 31 6.79 29.30 -16.66
CA GLY A 31 7.55 28.41 -17.54
C GLY A 31 6.69 27.49 -18.42
N GLY A 32 5.53 27.95 -18.87
CA GLY A 32 4.61 27.16 -19.70
C GLY A 32 3.78 26.11 -18.94
N LYS A 33 3.90 26.05 -17.61
CA LYS A 33 3.18 25.10 -16.75
C LYS A 33 2.30 25.84 -15.74
N VAL A 34 1.32 25.13 -15.20
CA VAL A 34 0.45 25.62 -14.13
C VAL A 34 0.68 24.79 -12.87
N SER A 35 0.69 25.48 -11.73
CA SER A 35 0.74 24.92 -10.38
C SER A 35 -0.49 25.36 -9.59
N ILE A 36 -1.13 24.48 -8.82
CA ILE A 36 -2.19 24.84 -7.89
C ILE A 36 -1.55 25.27 -6.57
N VAL A 37 -1.76 26.53 -6.17
CA VAL A 37 -1.15 27.10 -4.95
C VAL A 37 -2.12 27.17 -3.78
N HIS A 38 -3.42 27.18 -4.04
CA HIS A 38 -4.44 27.28 -3.01
C HIS A 38 -5.78 26.70 -3.48
N CYS A 39 -6.55 26.14 -2.54
CA CYS A 39 -7.95 25.79 -2.68
C CYS A 39 -8.76 26.46 -1.56
N ASP A 40 -9.87 27.13 -1.95
CA ASP A 40 -10.80 27.77 -1.03
C ASP A 40 -11.32 26.74 -0.01
N LYS A 41 -11.30 27.10 1.29
CA LYS A 41 -11.78 26.25 2.38
C LYS A 41 -13.29 26.00 2.34
N LYS A 42 -14.04 26.78 1.56
CA LYS A 42 -15.46 26.55 1.29
C LYS A 42 -15.69 25.42 0.29
N ALA A 43 -14.70 25.05 -0.52
CA ALA A 43 -14.81 23.95 -1.49
C ALA A 43 -15.27 22.67 -0.81
N SER A 44 -16.28 22.03 -1.37
CA SER A 44 -16.95 20.89 -0.74
C SER A 44 -17.37 19.84 -1.76
N GLY A 45 -17.56 18.60 -1.31
CA GLY A 45 -17.93 17.49 -2.18
C GLY A 45 -16.73 16.95 -2.96
N GLU A 46 -17.00 16.37 -4.13
CA GLU A 46 -15.96 15.88 -5.03
C GLU A 46 -15.35 17.04 -5.83
N LEU A 47 -14.02 17.08 -5.88
CA LEU A 47 -13.26 18.02 -6.69
C LEU A 47 -12.38 17.31 -7.71
N VAL A 48 -12.61 17.59 -8.98
CA VAL A 48 -11.76 17.13 -10.08
C VAL A 48 -10.76 18.22 -10.40
N ILE A 49 -9.47 17.94 -10.22
CA ILE A 49 -8.40 18.85 -10.64
C ILE A 49 -8.33 18.84 -12.16
N PRO A 50 -8.42 20.01 -12.82
CA PRO A 50 -8.32 20.06 -14.28
C PRO A 50 -6.91 19.69 -14.74
N SER A 51 -6.80 18.99 -15.86
CA SER A 51 -5.49 18.64 -16.45
C SER A 51 -4.78 19.83 -17.09
N SER A 52 -5.50 20.91 -17.37
CA SER A 52 -4.98 22.13 -17.96
C SER A 52 -5.72 23.36 -17.46
N TYR A 53 -5.03 24.50 -17.42
CA TYR A 53 -5.60 25.82 -17.17
C TYR A 53 -4.97 26.82 -18.15
N ALA A 54 -5.79 27.62 -18.82
CA ALA A 54 -5.35 28.55 -19.87
C ALA A 54 -4.43 27.90 -20.92
N GLU A 55 -4.85 26.74 -21.45
CA GLU A 55 -4.13 25.93 -22.45
C GLU A 55 -2.74 25.41 -22.01
N LYS A 56 -2.41 25.55 -20.72
CA LYS A 56 -1.16 25.05 -20.13
C LYS A 56 -1.46 23.87 -19.21
N PRO A 57 -0.60 22.84 -19.16
CA PRO A 57 -0.83 21.68 -18.29
C PRO A 57 -0.73 22.06 -16.82
N VAL A 58 -1.62 21.53 -15.99
CA VAL A 58 -1.52 21.57 -14.54
C VAL A 58 -0.57 20.46 -14.10
N THR A 59 0.61 20.84 -13.66
CA THR A 59 1.71 19.88 -13.42
C THR A 59 2.06 19.69 -11.95
N SER A 60 1.61 20.58 -11.07
CA SER A 60 1.89 20.44 -9.64
C SER A 60 0.77 20.96 -8.75
N ILE A 61 0.66 20.32 -7.59
CA ILE A 61 -0.07 20.81 -6.42
C ILE A 61 0.98 21.27 -5.42
N GLU A 62 1.00 22.55 -5.09
CA GLU A 62 2.04 23.10 -4.23
C GLU A 62 1.79 22.80 -2.76
N ARG A 63 2.83 23.06 -1.95
CA ARG A 63 2.80 22.86 -0.50
C ARG A 63 1.59 23.57 0.12
N ASN A 64 0.87 22.85 0.99
CA ASN A 64 -0.34 23.30 1.68
C ASN A 64 -1.53 23.70 0.78
N ALA A 65 -1.52 23.46 -0.54
CA ALA A 65 -2.56 23.98 -1.44
C ALA A 65 -4.00 23.64 -0.99
N PHE A 66 -4.24 22.42 -0.52
CA PHE A 66 -5.52 21.94 0.01
C PHE A 66 -5.54 21.79 1.53
N ASN A 67 -4.55 22.33 2.26
CA ASN A 67 -4.46 22.15 3.71
C ASN A 67 -5.77 22.61 4.40
N SER A 68 -6.35 21.79 5.25
CA SER A 68 -7.61 22.07 5.97
C SER A 68 -8.83 22.30 5.06
N CYS A 69 -8.84 21.79 3.83
CA CYS A 69 -10.06 21.70 3.01
C CYS A 69 -11.01 20.60 3.55
N SER A 70 -11.52 20.81 4.76
CA SER A 70 -12.25 19.84 5.57
C SER A 70 -13.67 19.52 5.08
N ARG A 71 -14.10 20.10 3.96
CA ARG A 71 -15.42 19.84 3.35
C ARG A 71 -15.33 19.04 2.05
N LEU A 72 -14.13 18.83 1.52
CA LEU A 72 -13.92 17.96 0.36
C LEU A 72 -14.11 16.50 0.78
N THR A 73 -14.92 15.78 0.01
CA THR A 73 -15.19 14.35 0.25
C THR A 73 -14.38 13.46 -0.70
N ALA A 74 -14.02 13.96 -1.89
CA ALA A 74 -13.18 13.25 -2.84
C ALA A 74 -12.33 14.22 -3.66
N VAL A 75 -11.13 13.78 -4.05
CA VAL A 75 -10.26 14.54 -4.97
C VAL A 75 -9.75 13.63 -6.08
N ARG A 76 -9.88 14.09 -7.33
CA ARG A 76 -9.33 13.41 -8.51
C ARG A 76 -8.19 14.22 -9.10
N ILE A 77 -6.99 13.68 -9.03
CA ILE A 77 -5.76 14.29 -9.53
C ILE A 77 -5.44 13.66 -10.90
N PRO A 78 -5.34 14.45 -11.99
CA PRO A 78 -5.12 13.93 -13.33
C PRO A 78 -3.65 13.55 -13.60
N ASP A 79 -3.40 12.75 -14.63
CA ASP A 79 -2.07 12.28 -15.07
C ASP A 79 -1.10 13.40 -15.48
N SER A 80 -1.60 14.61 -15.72
CA SER A 80 -0.75 15.79 -15.99
C SER A 80 0.01 16.27 -14.75
N VAL A 81 -0.47 15.95 -13.55
CA VAL A 81 0.18 16.31 -12.29
C VAL A 81 1.34 15.35 -12.03
N THR A 82 2.54 15.90 -11.95
CA THR A 82 3.78 15.15 -11.69
C THR A 82 4.30 15.35 -10.27
N ARG A 83 3.76 16.31 -9.51
CA ARG A 83 4.21 16.63 -8.15
C ARG A 83 3.05 17.03 -7.23
N ILE A 84 3.03 16.45 -6.03
CA ILE A 84 2.15 16.84 -4.93
C ILE A 84 3.05 17.27 -3.77
N GLY A 85 2.98 18.55 -3.38
CA GLY A 85 3.86 19.12 -2.36
C GLY A 85 3.53 18.68 -0.94
N ASP A 86 4.47 18.91 -0.02
CA ASP A 86 4.29 18.65 1.41
C ASP A 86 2.96 19.22 1.93
N ARG A 87 2.30 18.48 2.82
CA ARG A 87 1.06 18.91 3.49
C ARG A 87 -0.07 19.31 2.53
N ALA A 88 -0.01 18.93 1.25
CA ALA A 88 -0.97 19.37 0.24
C ALA A 88 -2.41 19.16 0.68
N PHE A 89 -2.76 18.00 1.24
CA PHE A 89 -4.11 17.63 1.70
C PHE A 89 -4.21 17.42 3.22
N ARG A 90 -3.24 17.93 3.99
CA ARG A 90 -3.24 17.78 5.45
C ARG A 90 -4.50 18.39 6.07
N TYR A 91 -5.13 17.72 7.02
CA TYR A 91 -6.40 18.11 7.67
C TYR A 91 -7.63 18.16 6.73
N CYS A 92 -7.61 17.50 5.58
CA CYS A 92 -8.83 17.24 4.80
C CYS A 92 -9.66 16.14 5.46
N SER A 93 -10.27 16.43 6.61
CA SER A 93 -10.86 15.44 7.52
C SER A 93 -12.09 14.70 6.98
N GLN A 94 -12.81 15.27 6.01
CA GLN A 94 -13.96 14.62 5.36
C GLN A 94 -13.61 13.85 4.09
N LEU A 95 -12.33 13.87 3.69
CA LEU A 95 -11.87 13.21 2.47
C LEU A 95 -11.98 11.69 2.65
N THR A 96 -12.84 11.04 1.86
CA THR A 96 -13.04 9.59 1.92
C THR A 96 -12.25 8.85 0.85
N SER A 97 -11.91 9.52 -0.25
CA SER A 97 -11.16 8.93 -1.37
C SER A 97 -10.30 9.95 -2.11
N VAL A 98 -9.18 9.48 -2.64
CA VAL A 98 -8.29 10.24 -3.53
C VAL A 98 -7.85 9.35 -4.68
N THR A 99 -8.01 9.83 -5.90
CA THR A 99 -7.40 9.20 -7.08
C THR A 99 -6.20 10.03 -7.51
N ILE A 100 -5.04 9.38 -7.62
CA ILE A 100 -3.77 10.01 -8.00
C ILE A 100 -3.41 9.56 -9.41
N GLY A 101 -3.14 10.52 -10.30
CA GLY A 101 -2.72 10.25 -11.67
C GLY A 101 -1.35 9.54 -11.74
N ASN A 102 -1.13 8.83 -12.84
CA ASN A 102 -0.02 7.90 -13.03
C ASN A 102 1.38 8.55 -13.15
N SER A 103 1.48 9.88 -13.13
CA SER A 103 2.76 10.59 -13.28
C SER A 103 3.39 11.05 -11.96
N VAL A 104 2.74 10.81 -10.82
CA VAL A 104 3.24 11.21 -9.50
C VAL A 104 4.26 10.20 -8.98
N THR A 105 5.51 10.64 -8.78
CA THR A 105 6.62 9.74 -8.39
C THR A 105 6.86 9.63 -6.88
N SER A 106 6.33 10.56 -6.08
CA SER A 106 6.49 10.58 -4.63
C SER A 106 5.22 11.06 -3.93
N ILE A 107 4.93 10.48 -2.77
CA ILE A 107 3.98 11.05 -1.80
C ILE A 107 4.79 11.79 -0.74
N GLU A 108 4.81 13.11 -0.80
CA GLU A 108 5.65 13.94 0.08
C GLU A 108 5.20 13.91 1.55
N GLY A 109 5.98 14.56 2.41
CA GLY A 109 5.73 14.57 3.84
C GLY A 109 4.38 15.20 4.20
N TRP A 110 3.69 14.58 5.15
CA TRP A 110 2.39 15.02 5.68
C TRP A 110 1.28 15.19 4.62
N THR A 111 1.43 14.63 3.42
CA THR A 111 0.51 14.91 2.29
C THR A 111 -0.95 14.72 2.64
N PHE A 112 -1.32 13.62 3.31
CA PHE A 112 -2.67 13.28 3.77
C PHE A 112 -2.76 13.16 5.30
N ASP A 113 -1.86 13.81 6.04
CA ASP A 113 -1.85 13.81 7.51
C ASP A 113 -3.21 14.33 8.05
N TYR A 114 -3.83 13.60 8.99
CA TYR A 114 -5.17 13.87 9.54
C TYR A 114 -6.34 13.82 8.53
N CYS A 115 -6.22 13.06 7.45
CA CYS A 115 -7.38 12.68 6.61
C CYS A 115 -8.16 11.52 7.24
N GLY A 116 -8.78 11.75 8.41
CA GLY A 116 -9.37 10.70 9.25
C GLY A 116 -10.44 9.84 8.59
N ASN A 117 -11.19 10.36 7.61
CA ASN A 117 -12.24 9.61 6.90
C ASN A 117 -11.73 8.87 5.64
N LEU A 118 -10.44 8.96 5.31
CA LEU A 118 -9.88 8.39 4.10
C LEU A 118 -9.86 6.87 4.21
N THR A 119 -10.73 6.17 3.47
CA THR A 119 -10.94 4.72 3.64
C THR A 119 -10.03 3.86 2.79
N SER A 120 -9.60 4.39 1.64
CA SER A 120 -8.72 3.73 0.69
C SER A 120 -7.90 4.74 -0.10
N VAL A 121 -6.68 4.34 -0.46
CA VAL A 121 -5.78 5.07 -1.35
C VAL A 121 -5.16 4.07 -2.30
N ILE A 122 -5.31 4.31 -3.60
CA ILE A 122 -4.59 3.58 -4.63
C ILE A 122 -3.44 4.47 -5.08
N LEU A 123 -2.21 4.07 -4.77
CA LEU A 123 -1.02 4.75 -5.23
C LEU A 123 -0.69 4.27 -6.66
N PRO A 124 -0.30 5.17 -7.57
CA PRO A 124 0.09 4.78 -8.92
C PRO A 124 1.42 4.06 -8.92
N GLU A 125 1.64 3.17 -9.90
CA GLU A 125 2.87 2.37 -10.05
C GLU A 125 4.15 3.21 -10.19
N SER A 126 4.04 4.49 -10.56
CA SER A 126 5.16 5.41 -10.64
C SER A 126 5.67 5.89 -9.27
N VAL A 127 4.94 5.67 -8.18
CA VAL A 127 5.37 6.07 -6.83
C VAL A 127 6.57 5.22 -6.39
N THR A 128 7.66 5.90 -6.08
CA THR A 128 8.92 5.29 -5.62
C THR A 128 9.21 5.51 -4.14
N SER A 129 8.53 6.48 -3.50
CA SER A 129 8.75 6.80 -2.08
C SER A 129 7.51 7.37 -1.40
N ILE A 130 7.34 7.02 -0.12
CA ILE A 130 6.31 7.54 0.77
C ILE A 130 6.98 8.32 1.90
N GLY A 131 6.64 9.60 2.01
CA GLY A 131 7.27 10.56 2.90
C GLY A 131 6.86 10.44 4.37
N LYS A 132 7.56 11.21 5.20
CA LYS A 132 7.30 11.29 6.64
C LYS A 132 5.84 11.71 6.90
N LYS A 133 5.10 10.96 7.72
CA LYS A 133 3.69 11.24 8.05
C LYS A 133 2.75 11.35 6.84
N ALA A 134 3.09 10.78 5.68
CA ALA A 134 2.31 10.91 4.45
C ALA A 134 0.82 10.57 4.63
N PHE A 135 0.50 9.57 5.45
CA PHE A 135 -0.84 9.08 5.78
C PHE A 135 -1.06 8.98 7.31
N ALA A 136 -0.32 9.76 8.11
CA ALA A 136 -0.49 9.72 9.56
C ALA A 136 -1.90 10.20 9.95
N HIS A 137 -2.49 9.56 10.97
CA HIS A 137 -3.84 9.85 11.46
C HIS A 137 -4.96 9.69 10.42
N CYS A 138 -4.72 8.92 9.34
CA CYS A 138 -5.79 8.42 8.47
C CYS A 138 -6.47 7.23 9.16
N SER A 139 -7.18 7.48 10.25
CA SER A 139 -7.73 6.45 11.14
C SER A 139 -8.76 5.54 10.45
N GLY A 140 -9.51 6.06 9.47
CA GLY A 140 -10.45 5.30 8.65
C GLY A 140 -9.82 4.45 7.52
N LEU A 141 -8.50 4.52 7.30
CA LEU A 141 -7.83 3.81 6.22
C LEU A 141 -7.84 2.31 6.47
N THR A 142 -8.66 1.58 5.73
CA THR A 142 -8.86 0.13 5.92
C THR A 142 -7.83 -0.72 5.18
N SER A 143 -7.35 -0.21 4.04
CA SER A 143 -6.40 -0.88 3.17
C SER A 143 -5.54 0.13 2.43
N VAL A 144 -4.29 -0.25 2.19
CA VAL A 144 -3.37 0.47 1.30
C VAL A 144 -2.67 -0.55 0.41
N ILE A 145 -2.68 -0.29 -0.90
CA ILE A 145 -1.89 -1.06 -1.86
C ILE A 145 -0.63 -0.24 -2.13
N LEU A 146 0.51 -0.77 -1.71
CA LEU A 146 1.81 -0.18 -1.97
C LEU A 146 2.34 -0.71 -3.31
N PRO A 147 2.68 0.17 -4.28
CA PRO A 147 3.21 -0.25 -5.56
C PRO A 147 4.56 -0.93 -5.45
N GLU A 148 4.86 -1.84 -6.38
CA GLU A 148 6.12 -2.61 -6.36
C GLU A 148 7.35 -1.72 -6.51
N ASN A 149 7.22 -0.53 -7.10
CA ASN A 149 8.34 0.40 -7.28
C ASN A 149 8.68 1.21 -6.01
N VAL A 150 7.91 1.09 -4.92
CA VAL A 150 8.23 1.77 -3.66
C VAL A 150 9.50 1.21 -3.07
N THR A 151 10.48 2.08 -2.84
CA THR A 151 11.77 1.71 -2.25
C THR A 151 11.90 2.10 -0.78
N ARG A 152 11.10 3.08 -0.32
CA ARG A 152 11.23 3.67 1.02
C ARG A 152 9.88 4.11 1.59
N ILE A 153 9.66 3.77 2.86
CA ILE A 153 8.53 4.23 3.67
C ILE A 153 9.08 5.12 4.80
N GLY A 154 8.65 6.37 4.86
CA GLY A 154 9.17 7.37 5.79
C GLY A 154 8.74 7.18 7.24
N ASP A 155 9.36 7.95 8.12
CA ASP A 155 9.00 7.97 9.54
C ASP A 155 7.52 8.32 9.72
N LEU A 156 6.84 7.59 10.60
CA LEU A 156 5.43 7.83 10.94
C LEU A 156 4.48 7.79 9.72
N ALA A 157 4.87 7.19 8.59
CA ALA A 157 4.13 7.27 7.32
C ALA A 157 2.65 6.90 7.44
N PHE A 158 2.31 5.88 8.22
CA PHE A 158 0.96 5.38 8.51
C PHE A 158 0.66 5.39 10.02
N TYR A 159 1.33 6.26 10.78
CA TYR A 159 1.13 6.39 12.22
C TYR A 159 -0.36 6.58 12.54
N ASP A 160 -0.92 5.82 13.48
CA ASP A 160 -2.30 5.98 13.95
C ASP A 160 -3.37 5.74 12.85
N CYS A 161 -3.06 4.86 11.87
CA CYS A 161 -4.06 4.27 10.97
C CYS A 161 -4.77 3.09 11.66
N THR A 162 -5.68 3.39 12.58
CA THR A 162 -6.30 2.39 13.48
C THR A 162 -7.17 1.34 12.80
N GLU A 163 -7.75 1.63 11.63
CA GLU A 163 -8.53 0.66 10.85
C GLU A 163 -7.69 -0.11 9.80
N LEU A 164 -6.40 0.17 9.67
CA LEU A 164 -5.55 -0.52 8.70
C LEU A 164 -5.27 -1.95 9.18
N MET A 165 -6.01 -2.91 8.61
CA MET A 165 -6.02 -4.30 9.10
C MET A 165 -4.86 -5.16 8.58
N SER A 166 -4.34 -4.83 7.40
CA SER A 166 -3.22 -5.57 6.81
C SER A 166 -2.42 -4.67 5.90
N VAL A 167 -1.11 -4.89 5.84
CA VAL A 167 -0.24 -4.23 4.87
C VAL A 167 0.74 -5.25 4.28
N THR A 168 0.90 -5.18 2.95
CA THR A 168 1.98 -5.87 2.24
C THR A 168 3.02 -4.83 1.88
N ILE A 169 4.21 -4.97 2.46
CA ILE A 169 5.38 -4.17 2.12
C ILE A 169 6.02 -4.81 0.87
N PRO A 170 6.12 -4.09 -0.26
CA PRO A 170 6.63 -4.64 -1.51
C PRO A 170 8.10 -5.09 -1.43
N ASP A 171 8.51 -5.95 -2.37
CA ASP A 171 9.82 -6.60 -2.32
C ASP A 171 10.98 -5.64 -2.60
N ASN A 172 10.74 -4.48 -3.22
CA ASN A 172 11.75 -3.45 -3.46
C ASN A 172 11.94 -2.45 -2.31
N VAL A 173 11.11 -2.52 -1.24
CA VAL A 173 11.28 -1.63 -0.09
C VAL A 173 12.55 -2.01 0.65
N THR A 174 13.48 -1.07 0.79
CA THR A 174 14.74 -1.29 1.52
C THR A 174 14.70 -0.77 2.95
N SER A 175 13.87 0.24 3.22
CA SER A 175 13.76 0.87 4.54
C SER A 175 12.33 1.23 4.92
N ILE A 176 11.94 0.84 6.14
CA ILE A 176 10.72 1.27 6.84
C ILE A 176 11.11 2.24 7.96
N GLY A 177 10.54 3.44 7.96
CA GLY A 177 10.87 4.50 8.91
C GLY A 177 10.46 4.19 10.35
N SER A 178 10.96 5.01 11.28
CA SER A 178 10.62 4.89 12.69
C SER A 178 9.13 5.19 12.90
N ARG A 179 8.46 4.34 13.69
CA ARG A 179 7.04 4.44 14.01
C ARG A 179 6.11 4.45 12.80
N ALA A 180 6.56 3.92 11.65
CA ALA A 180 5.84 3.98 10.39
C ALA A 180 4.41 3.42 10.47
N PHE A 181 4.19 2.39 11.28
CA PHE A 181 2.89 1.75 11.52
C PHE A 181 2.57 1.67 13.03
N GLU A 182 3.11 2.60 13.84
CA GLU A 182 2.79 2.63 15.27
C GLU A 182 1.29 2.95 15.46
N TYR A 183 0.62 2.23 16.37
CA TYR A 183 -0.85 2.29 16.61
C TYR A 183 -1.76 1.84 15.44
N CYS A 184 -1.24 1.16 14.42
CA CYS A 184 -2.11 0.60 13.37
C CYS A 184 -2.95 -0.60 13.86
N GLY A 185 -4.12 -0.80 13.25
CA GLY A 185 -5.02 -1.94 13.50
C GLY A 185 -4.59 -3.28 12.91
N LEU A 186 -3.28 -3.45 12.61
CA LEU A 186 -2.77 -4.56 11.82
C LEU A 186 -3.05 -5.91 12.51
N LYS A 187 -3.68 -6.81 11.78
CA LYS A 187 -3.80 -8.24 12.09
C LYS A 187 -2.68 -9.06 11.45
N SER A 188 -2.26 -8.65 10.25
CA SER A 188 -1.15 -9.27 9.56
C SER A 188 -0.28 -8.23 8.86
N VAL A 189 1.00 -8.53 8.76
CA VAL A 189 1.95 -7.76 7.96
C VAL A 189 2.82 -8.71 7.15
N VAL A 190 3.03 -8.37 5.87
CA VAL A 190 4.01 -9.03 5.01
C VAL A 190 5.16 -8.06 4.80
N ILE A 191 6.38 -8.47 5.13
CA ILE A 191 7.63 -7.73 4.96
C ILE A 191 8.32 -8.27 3.70
N GLY A 192 8.52 -7.39 2.72
CA GLY A 192 9.14 -7.71 1.44
C GLY A 192 10.60 -8.16 1.56
N ASP A 193 11.09 -8.81 0.51
CA ASP A 193 12.40 -9.49 0.49
C ASP A 193 13.58 -8.54 0.73
N SER A 194 13.57 -7.33 0.15
CA SER A 194 14.70 -6.39 0.24
C SER A 194 14.73 -5.54 1.51
N VAL A 195 13.83 -5.75 2.48
CA VAL A 195 13.75 -4.91 3.69
C VAL A 195 14.95 -5.19 4.59
N THR A 196 15.91 -4.26 4.59
CA THR A 196 17.14 -4.36 5.40
C THR A 196 17.11 -3.47 6.64
N SER A 197 16.17 -2.52 6.70
CA SER A 197 16.05 -1.59 7.83
C SER A 197 14.59 -1.37 8.23
N ILE A 198 14.29 -1.57 9.51
CA ILE A 198 13.02 -1.23 10.15
C ILE A 198 13.32 -0.31 11.33
N GLY A 199 12.80 0.91 11.25
CA GLY A 199 13.01 1.97 12.22
C GLY A 199 12.40 1.65 13.59
N TRP A 200 12.81 2.44 14.60
CA TRP A 200 12.38 2.25 15.98
C TRP A 200 10.86 2.28 16.09
N ASN A 201 10.30 1.34 16.85
CA ASN A 201 8.87 1.23 17.13
C ASN A 201 7.97 1.16 15.88
N ALA A 202 8.48 0.73 14.73
CA ALA A 202 7.72 0.73 13.47
C ALA A 202 6.37 0.03 13.56
N PHE A 203 6.23 -1.02 14.37
CA PHE A 203 4.99 -1.80 14.53
C PHE A 203 4.56 -1.90 16.01
N VAL A 204 4.98 -0.95 16.83
CA VAL A 204 4.57 -0.89 18.25
C VAL A 204 3.11 -0.45 18.35
N TYR A 205 2.41 -0.94 19.36
CA TYR A 205 0.97 -0.81 19.58
C TYR A 205 0.07 -1.35 18.45
N CYS A 206 0.59 -2.17 17.55
CA CYS A 206 -0.21 -3.04 16.68
C CYS A 206 -0.80 -4.20 17.51
N SER A 207 -1.74 -3.91 18.41
CA SER A 207 -2.25 -4.83 19.43
C SER A 207 -3.08 -5.99 18.87
N ARG A 208 -3.55 -5.86 17.63
CA ARG A 208 -4.36 -6.87 16.92
C ARG A 208 -3.53 -7.84 16.10
N LEU A 209 -2.19 -7.72 16.12
CA LEU A 209 -1.32 -8.51 15.26
C LEU A 209 -1.42 -9.99 15.65
N GLU A 210 -1.65 -10.83 14.64
CA GLU A 210 -1.76 -12.29 14.76
C GLU A 210 -0.62 -12.97 13.98
N SER A 211 -0.12 -12.34 12.91
CA SER A 211 0.93 -12.90 12.06
C SER A 211 1.86 -11.85 11.46
N ILE A 212 3.11 -12.24 11.28
CA ILE A 212 4.13 -11.48 10.55
C ILE A 212 4.72 -12.44 9.53
N THR A 213 4.76 -12.06 8.25
CA THR A 213 5.43 -12.86 7.21
C THR A 213 6.66 -12.11 6.72
N PHE A 214 7.82 -12.74 6.71
CA PHE A 214 9.02 -12.23 6.05
C PHE A 214 9.26 -13.01 4.76
N ARG A 215 9.30 -12.29 3.64
CA ARG A 215 9.69 -12.89 2.35
C ARG A 215 11.20 -13.09 2.25
N GLY A 216 11.97 -12.22 2.91
CA GLY A 216 13.43 -12.24 2.95
C GLY A 216 14.02 -12.60 4.30
N ASN A 217 15.31 -12.24 4.46
CA ASN A 217 16.09 -12.53 5.67
C ASN A 217 15.76 -11.55 6.81
N ALA A 218 15.93 -12.00 8.05
CA ALA A 218 15.83 -11.12 9.21
C ALA A 218 17.08 -10.25 9.34
N ALA A 219 16.88 -8.94 9.56
CA ALA A 219 17.97 -8.07 10.01
C ALA A 219 17.99 -7.98 11.55
N LYS A 220 19.13 -7.52 12.08
CA LYS A 220 19.33 -7.37 13.53
C LYS A 220 18.30 -6.42 14.14
N HIS A 221 17.76 -6.79 15.31
CA HIS A 221 16.84 -5.99 16.13
C HIS A 221 15.44 -5.78 15.55
N PHE A 222 15.09 -6.45 14.45
CA PHE A 222 13.73 -6.39 13.91
C PHE A 222 12.69 -6.87 14.92
N GLU A 223 13.01 -7.84 15.77
CA GLU A 223 12.12 -8.36 16.80
C GLU A 223 11.65 -7.28 17.79
N GLN A 224 12.51 -6.31 18.10
CA GLN A 224 12.18 -5.20 19.01
C GLN A 224 11.14 -4.24 18.41
N ARG A 225 10.99 -4.25 17.07
CA ARG A 225 10.05 -3.37 16.35
C ARG A 225 8.60 -3.81 16.52
N PHE A 226 8.40 -5.03 17.03
CA PHE A 226 7.12 -5.66 17.33
C PHE A 226 6.93 -5.91 18.84
N SER A 227 7.69 -5.25 19.71
CA SER A 227 7.80 -5.59 21.14
C SER A 227 6.48 -5.63 21.94
N THR A 228 5.47 -4.86 21.53
CA THR A 228 4.14 -4.84 22.17
C THR A 228 3.14 -5.84 21.59
N ALA A 229 3.49 -6.54 20.51
CA ALA A 229 2.59 -7.52 19.92
C ALA A 229 2.39 -8.71 20.87
N SER A 230 1.25 -9.40 20.77
CA SER A 230 0.94 -10.56 21.62
C SER A 230 1.95 -11.69 21.43
N ASP A 231 2.25 -12.44 22.48
CA ASP A 231 3.13 -13.63 22.42
C ASP A 231 2.53 -14.75 21.56
N LEU A 232 1.23 -14.64 21.22
CA LEU A 232 0.53 -15.54 20.30
C LEU A 232 0.82 -15.26 18.82
N VAL A 233 1.51 -14.16 18.48
CA VAL A 233 1.88 -13.84 17.10
C VAL A 233 2.77 -14.92 16.52
N LYS A 234 2.47 -15.33 15.29
CA LYS A 234 3.28 -16.28 14.54
C LYS A 234 4.12 -15.54 13.49
N VAL A 235 5.41 -15.85 13.45
CA VAL A 235 6.32 -15.34 12.40
C VAL A 235 6.46 -16.41 11.34
N PHE A 236 6.08 -16.09 10.11
CA PHE A 236 6.20 -16.95 8.95
C PHE A 236 7.41 -16.51 8.12
N ILE A 237 8.23 -17.46 7.70
CA ILE A 237 9.41 -17.19 6.86
C ILE A 237 9.46 -18.19 5.71
N ASN A 238 10.05 -17.79 4.60
CA ASN A 238 10.35 -18.74 3.52
C ASN A 238 11.47 -19.71 3.94
N ARG A 239 11.41 -20.97 3.49
CA ARG A 239 12.51 -21.93 3.64
C ARG A 239 13.82 -21.33 3.13
N GLY A 240 14.88 -21.46 3.92
CA GLY A 240 16.21 -20.93 3.62
C GLY A 240 16.44 -19.49 4.07
N ALA A 241 15.41 -18.79 4.57
CA ALA A 241 15.59 -17.48 5.18
C ALA A 241 16.51 -17.57 6.40
N THR A 242 17.46 -16.64 6.47
CA THR A 242 18.49 -16.55 7.51
C THR A 242 18.17 -15.42 8.49
N GLY A 243 18.86 -15.42 9.64
CA GLY A 243 18.63 -14.44 10.71
C GLY A 243 17.46 -14.77 11.64
N PHE A 244 16.79 -15.90 11.40
CA PHE A 244 15.75 -16.44 12.26
C PHE A 244 16.25 -17.66 13.04
N SER A 245 15.78 -17.82 14.28
CA SER A 245 15.91 -19.04 15.07
C SER A 245 14.58 -19.78 15.11
N THR A 246 14.39 -20.72 16.03
CA THR A 246 13.05 -21.29 16.32
C THR A 246 12.08 -20.22 16.83
N THR A 247 12.58 -19.12 17.38
CA THR A 247 11.82 -17.91 17.65
C THR A 247 12.39 -16.68 16.94
N PHE A 248 11.60 -15.63 16.90
CA PHE A 248 12.00 -14.30 16.48
C PHE A 248 11.60 -13.31 17.58
N GLY A 249 12.57 -12.99 18.45
CA GLY A 249 12.25 -12.46 19.77
C GLY A 249 11.45 -13.48 20.57
N LYS A 250 10.23 -13.09 20.96
CA LYS A 250 9.29 -13.95 21.70
C LYS A 250 8.33 -14.76 20.81
N PHE A 251 8.34 -14.54 19.51
CA PHE A 251 7.37 -15.14 18.60
C PHE A 251 7.87 -16.47 18.04
N PRO A 252 7.05 -17.54 18.01
CA PRO A 252 7.41 -18.76 17.30
C PRO A 252 7.58 -18.50 15.79
N VAL A 253 8.64 -19.08 15.22
CA VAL A 253 8.92 -19.04 13.78
C VAL A 253 8.40 -20.30 13.11
N ILE A 254 7.64 -20.11 12.04
CA ILE A 254 7.04 -21.14 11.21
C ILE A 254 7.65 -21.02 9.81
N ILE A 255 8.35 -22.07 9.39
CA ILE A 255 8.92 -22.14 8.05
C ILE A 255 7.81 -22.52 7.07
N GLN A 256 7.62 -21.68 6.07
CA GLN A 256 6.74 -21.92 4.94
C GLN A 256 7.55 -22.49 3.77
N GLU A 257 6.95 -23.44 3.08
CA GLU A 257 7.48 -23.86 1.79
C GLU A 257 7.28 -22.76 0.77
N LYS A 258 8.35 -22.44 0.05
CA LYS A 258 8.27 -21.49 -1.06
C LYS A 258 7.54 -22.15 -2.21
N ILE A 259 6.39 -21.63 -2.58
CA ILE A 259 5.69 -22.02 -3.82
C ILE A 259 6.40 -21.30 -4.97
N ASN A 260 7.04 -22.06 -5.85
CA ASN A 260 7.78 -21.54 -7.00
C ASN A 260 6.84 -21.25 -8.18
N THR A 261 5.92 -22.17 -8.47
CA THR A 261 4.90 -22.00 -9.51
C THR A 261 3.58 -22.61 -9.07
N PHE A 262 2.48 -21.99 -9.51
CA PHE A 262 1.13 -22.45 -9.20
C PHE A 262 0.19 -22.16 -10.37
N SER A 263 -0.24 -23.21 -11.07
CA SER A 263 -1.18 -23.13 -12.19
C SER A 263 -2.55 -23.68 -11.77
N LYS A 264 -3.52 -22.79 -11.56
CA LYS A 264 -4.93 -23.17 -11.26
C LYS A 264 -5.89 -23.02 -12.44
N PHE A 265 -5.42 -22.46 -13.55
CA PHE A 265 -6.29 -22.08 -14.69
C PHE A 265 -6.01 -22.85 -15.98
N ALA A 266 -5.00 -23.72 -15.98
CA ALA A 266 -4.66 -24.59 -17.11
C ALA A 266 -4.53 -26.03 -16.62
N ALA A 267 -4.90 -27.00 -17.46
CA ALA A 267 -4.59 -28.41 -17.22
C ALA A 267 -3.20 -28.75 -17.77
N PRO A 268 -2.37 -29.50 -17.02
CA PRO A 268 -2.65 -29.96 -15.67
C PRO A 268 -2.57 -28.83 -14.65
N PHE A 269 -3.33 -28.94 -13.57
CA PHE A 269 -3.00 -28.23 -12.34
C PHE A 269 -1.59 -28.61 -11.95
N SER A 270 -0.73 -27.62 -11.74
CA SER A 270 0.63 -27.85 -11.28
C SER A 270 0.97 -26.96 -10.11
N LEU A 271 1.64 -27.55 -9.12
CA LEU A 271 2.15 -26.88 -7.95
C LEU A 271 3.61 -27.30 -7.78
N ASN A 272 4.53 -26.35 -7.96
CA ASN A 272 5.94 -26.54 -7.67
C ASN A 272 6.31 -25.80 -6.38
N PHE A 273 6.98 -26.46 -5.46
CA PHE A 273 7.37 -25.88 -4.18
C PHE A 273 8.68 -26.49 -3.65
N GLU A 274 9.40 -25.73 -2.84
CA GLU A 274 10.56 -26.24 -2.11
C GLU A 274 10.12 -27.21 -1.00
N SER A 275 10.80 -28.34 -0.84
CA SER A 275 10.42 -29.39 0.12
C SER A 275 11.50 -29.64 1.18
N LYS A 276 11.09 -30.15 2.35
CA LYS A 276 12.00 -30.71 3.36
C LYS A 276 12.42 -32.13 2.95
N PRO A 277 13.68 -32.55 3.18
CA PRO A 277 14.07 -33.93 2.96
C PRO A 277 13.28 -34.88 3.88
N GLY A 278 12.73 -35.95 3.33
CA GLY A 278 12.09 -37.03 4.10
C GLY A 278 10.73 -36.67 4.69
N SER A 279 10.09 -35.60 4.22
CA SER A 279 8.75 -35.19 4.66
C SER A 279 7.67 -35.59 3.68
N THR A 280 6.46 -35.85 4.18
CA THR A 280 5.29 -36.07 3.35
C THR A 280 4.41 -34.82 3.30
N TYR A 281 4.08 -34.36 2.09
CA TYR A 281 3.13 -33.27 1.88
C TYR A 281 1.83 -33.81 1.31
N LEU A 282 0.71 -33.55 1.98
CA LEU A 282 -0.61 -33.70 1.39
C LEU A 282 -0.97 -32.42 0.66
N ILE A 283 -1.37 -32.56 -0.61
CA ILE A 283 -1.97 -31.50 -1.38
C ILE A 283 -3.47 -31.62 -1.12
N GLU A 284 -4.02 -30.63 -0.44
CA GLU A 284 -5.44 -30.58 -0.10
C GLU A 284 -6.13 -29.49 -0.91
N SER A 285 -7.36 -29.75 -1.33
CA SER A 285 -8.22 -28.78 -1.98
C SER A 285 -9.55 -28.64 -1.24
N SER A 286 -10.22 -27.51 -1.48
CA SER A 286 -11.46 -27.20 -0.79
C SER A 286 -12.32 -26.18 -1.54
N HIS A 287 -13.64 -26.37 -1.51
CA HIS A 287 -14.62 -25.33 -1.86
C HIS A 287 -15.15 -24.57 -0.62
N ASP A 288 -14.84 -25.06 0.58
CA ASP A 288 -15.28 -24.52 1.88
C ASP A 288 -14.11 -24.61 2.85
N LEU A 289 -13.52 -23.47 3.24
CA LEU A 289 -12.31 -23.39 4.08
C LEU A 289 -12.38 -24.16 5.42
N LYS A 290 -13.57 -24.64 5.82
CA LYS A 290 -13.77 -25.52 7.00
C LYS A 290 -13.63 -27.03 6.70
N LYS A 291 -13.64 -27.44 5.44
CA LYS A 291 -13.58 -28.84 4.98
C LYS A 291 -12.54 -29.00 3.90
N TRP A 292 -11.52 -29.79 4.15
CA TRP A 292 -10.41 -30.02 3.23
C TRP A 292 -10.39 -31.48 2.80
N GLY A 293 -10.21 -31.72 1.49
CA GLY A 293 -10.04 -33.05 0.93
C GLY A 293 -8.64 -33.19 0.34
N VAL A 294 -8.02 -34.36 0.54
CA VAL A 294 -6.70 -34.67 -0.05
C VAL A 294 -6.90 -34.99 -1.53
N ILE A 295 -6.17 -34.30 -2.40
CA ILE A 295 -6.16 -34.55 -3.86
C ILE A 295 -4.86 -35.22 -4.33
N GLY A 296 -3.81 -35.18 -3.52
CA GLY A 296 -2.55 -35.83 -3.81
C GLY A 296 -1.58 -35.80 -2.63
N GLU A 297 -0.48 -36.51 -2.81
CA GLU A 297 0.62 -36.59 -1.86
C GLU A 297 1.95 -36.46 -2.62
N VAL A 298 2.91 -35.72 -2.05
CA VAL A 298 4.26 -35.59 -2.58
C VAL A 298 5.28 -35.82 -1.48
N GLN A 299 6.29 -36.63 -1.79
CA GLN A 299 7.43 -36.89 -0.92
C GLN A 299 8.51 -35.81 -1.14
N GLY A 300 8.91 -35.17 -0.07
CA GLY A 300 9.93 -34.12 -0.08
C GLY A 300 11.34 -34.70 -0.14
N ASN A 301 12.16 -34.12 -1.02
CA ASN A 301 13.52 -34.56 -1.28
C ASN A 301 14.58 -33.52 -0.87
N GLY A 302 14.16 -32.40 -0.26
CA GLY A 302 15.08 -31.32 0.11
C GLY A 302 15.30 -30.26 -0.97
N SER A 303 14.57 -30.34 -2.08
CA SER A 303 14.61 -29.41 -3.20
C SER A 303 13.21 -29.14 -3.75
N SER A 304 13.13 -28.41 -4.85
CA SER A 304 11.91 -28.21 -5.63
C SER A 304 11.28 -29.56 -6.03
N VAL A 305 10.01 -29.74 -5.65
CA VAL A 305 9.17 -30.86 -6.05
C VAL A 305 7.92 -30.33 -6.76
N GLU A 306 7.37 -31.13 -7.66
CA GLU A 306 6.19 -30.78 -8.43
C GLU A 306 5.06 -31.79 -8.19
N PHE A 307 3.85 -31.28 -7.99
CA PHE A 307 2.62 -32.04 -8.06
C PHE A 307 1.86 -31.63 -9.31
N THR A 308 1.43 -32.60 -10.13
CA THR A 308 0.57 -32.37 -11.30
C THR A 308 -0.70 -33.18 -11.24
N ASP A 309 -1.84 -32.58 -11.56
CA ASP A 309 -3.14 -33.25 -11.63
C ASP A 309 -3.94 -32.79 -12.87
N TRP A 310 -4.38 -33.75 -13.67
CA TRP A 310 -5.01 -33.53 -14.98
C TRP A 310 -6.52 -33.36 -14.92
N ARG A 311 -7.14 -33.47 -13.74
CA ARG A 311 -8.61 -33.46 -13.57
C ARG A 311 -9.21 -32.04 -13.63
N GLU A 312 -9.38 -31.48 -14.83
CA GLU A 312 -9.88 -30.12 -15.09
C GLU A 312 -11.07 -29.65 -14.21
N ALA A 313 -12.07 -30.52 -14.01
CA ALA A 313 -13.27 -30.19 -13.24
C ALA A 313 -13.00 -29.90 -11.76
N LEU A 314 -11.86 -30.35 -11.21
CA LEU A 314 -11.47 -30.11 -9.82
C LEU A 314 -10.79 -28.76 -9.59
N PHE A 315 -10.48 -27.97 -10.64
CA PHE A 315 -9.64 -26.77 -10.46
C PHE A 315 -10.37 -25.43 -10.46
N GLN A 316 -11.65 -25.43 -10.83
CA GLN A 316 -12.44 -24.22 -10.81
C GLN A 316 -12.90 -23.87 -9.39
N ARG A 317 -12.49 -22.69 -8.91
CA ARG A 317 -12.99 -22.06 -7.66
C ARG A 317 -12.73 -22.86 -6.37
N GLN A 318 -11.58 -23.52 -6.28
CA GLN A 318 -11.11 -24.16 -5.05
C GLN A 318 -9.94 -23.40 -4.41
N TYR A 319 -9.83 -23.52 -3.09
CA TYR A 319 -8.65 -23.20 -2.32
C TYR A 319 -7.73 -24.42 -2.29
N TYR A 320 -6.42 -24.19 -2.27
CA TYR A 320 -5.40 -25.23 -2.17
C TYR A 320 -4.49 -24.93 -0.99
N ARG A 321 -4.02 -25.98 -0.33
CA ARG A 321 -2.95 -25.85 0.66
C ARG A 321 -2.04 -27.08 0.64
N LEU A 322 -0.81 -26.84 1.07
CA LEU A 322 0.15 -27.88 1.41
C LEU A 322 0.01 -28.17 2.91
N LYS A 323 -0.24 -29.43 3.26
CA LYS A 323 -0.22 -29.91 4.64
C LYS A 323 0.99 -30.83 4.81
N LEU A 324 1.97 -30.36 5.57
CA LEU A 324 3.10 -31.16 6.01
C LEU A 324 2.62 -32.18 7.06
N LEU A 325 2.88 -33.46 6.83
CA LEU A 325 2.78 -34.51 7.84
C LEU A 325 4.17 -34.69 8.45
N GLU A 326 4.31 -34.34 9.73
CA GLU A 326 5.53 -34.60 10.51
C GLU A 326 5.60 -36.06 10.97
#